data_AF-A0A851ITF6-F1
#
_entry.id   AF-A0A851ITF6-F1
#
_cell.length_a   1.000
_cell.length_b   1.000
_cell.length_c   1.000
_cell.angle_alpha   90.00
_cell.angle_beta   90.00
_cell.angle_gamma   90.00
#
_symmetry.space_group_name_H-M   'P 1'
#
loop_
_entity.id
_entity.type
_entity.pdbx_description
1 polymer ?
#
loop_
_entity_poly.entity_id
_entity_poly.type
_entity_poly.pdbx_seq_one_letter_code
_entity_poly.pdbx_strand_id
1 'polypeptide(L)'
;MMNRKEEYKYIWKVIQDIRNNSQKTENIKFLIPKEKISSYMELNDGKLNAIEIDKNEIEVNPYVRFNSIFNSLNDYLIEEEEILEKAINNIMFHLLAEVDLQEGINYKYIILKKYIELMENGYFGEFVKNNIKYFSKTEKMKIARYLKVSYETDDSLYVFCKILKIIFKDSIFYRYRYEKKKYLFYINAKKNKANKRKVKVLAELFLPMEYFPKVMWEYHIGVIGVEETLKIGEMLIM
;
A
#
# COMPACT_ATOMS: atom_id res chain seq x y z
N MET A 1 -19.26 -1.34 -15.79
CA MET A 1 -19.45 -0.01 -16.38
C MET A 1 -18.37 0.92 -15.85
N MET A 2 -17.26 1.04 -16.58
CA MET A 2 -16.21 2.04 -16.33
C MET A 2 -16.75 3.38 -16.79
N ASN A 3 -16.99 4.31 -15.86
CA ASN A 3 -17.41 5.65 -16.21
C ASN A 3 -16.60 6.65 -15.39
N ARG A 4 -15.47 7.06 -15.95
CA ARG A 4 -14.80 8.35 -15.76
C ARG A 4 -13.82 8.50 -16.93
N LYS A 5 -14.20 9.35 -17.90
CA LYS A 5 -13.25 9.94 -18.84
C LYS A 5 -12.30 10.80 -18.01
N GLU A 6 -11.20 10.24 -17.53
CA GLU A 6 -10.14 11.03 -16.93
C GLU A 6 -9.32 11.61 -18.08
N GLU A 7 -9.52 12.90 -18.34
CA GLU A 7 -8.65 13.68 -19.22
C GLU A 7 -7.21 13.57 -18.69
N TYR A 8 -6.33 12.90 -19.43
CA TYR A 8 -4.91 12.85 -19.10
C TYR A 8 -4.34 14.27 -19.21
N LYS A 9 -3.99 14.87 -18.07
CA LYS A 9 -3.35 16.20 -18.03
C LYS A 9 -1.84 16.15 -17.89
N TYR A 10 -1.29 15.01 -17.44
CA TYR A 10 0.10 14.89 -17.01
C TYR A 10 0.71 13.54 -17.40
N ILE A 11 2.02 13.50 -17.67
CA ILE A 11 2.79 12.31 -18.06
C ILE A 11 2.69 11.17 -17.03
N TRP A 12 2.65 11.49 -15.73
CA TRP A 12 2.57 10.49 -14.67
C TRP A 12 1.26 9.69 -14.72
N LYS A 13 0.17 10.33 -15.16
CA LYS A 13 -1.16 9.70 -15.24
C LYS A 13 -1.20 8.67 -16.36
N VAL A 14 -0.51 8.95 -17.47
CA VAL A 14 -0.31 7.99 -18.56
C VAL A 14 0.40 6.74 -18.03
N ILE A 15 1.54 6.92 -17.37
CA ILE A 15 2.32 5.79 -16.81
C ILE A 15 1.51 5.01 -15.77
N GLN A 16 0.72 5.68 -14.93
CA GLN A 16 -0.17 5.03 -13.97
C GLN A 16 -1.19 4.12 -14.65
N ASP A 17 -1.83 4.57 -15.72
CA ASP A 17 -2.90 3.82 -16.37
C ASP A 17 -2.38 2.63 -17.20
N ILE A 18 -1.21 2.76 -17.84
CA ILE A 18 -0.49 1.63 -18.46
C ILE A 18 -0.23 0.53 -17.42
N ARG A 19 0.29 0.91 -16.24
CA ARG A 19 0.59 -0.02 -15.15
C ARG A 19 -0.67 -0.72 -14.65
N ASN A 20 -1.77 0.02 -14.49
CA ASN A 20 -3.06 -0.54 -14.08
C ASN A 20 -3.60 -1.53 -15.12
N ASN A 21 -3.35 -1.29 -16.41
CA ASN A 21 -3.73 -2.17 -17.52
C ASN A 21 -2.73 -3.31 -17.78
N SER A 22 -1.73 -3.51 -16.91
CA SER A 22 -0.70 -4.56 -17.03
C SER A 22 0.13 -4.50 -18.32
N GLN A 23 0.21 -3.31 -18.93
CA GLN A 23 1.03 -3.06 -20.12
C GLN A 23 2.44 -2.62 -19.72
N LYS A 24 3.41 -2.76 -20.63
CA LYS A 24 4.79 -2.30 -20.42
C LYS A 24 4.91 -0.82 -20.77
N THR A 25 5.52 -0.03 -19.87
CA THR A 25 5.80 1.40 -20.09
C THR A 25 6.78 1.62 -21.24
N GLU A 26 7.64 0.65 -21.52
CA GLU A 26 8.58 0.62 -22.65
C GLU A 26 7.91 0.74 -24.03
N ASN A 27 6.63 0.39 -24.13
CA ASN A 27 5.88 0.47 -25.38
C ASN A 27 5.47 1.91 -25.74
N ILE A 28 5.62 2.86 -24.81
CA ILE A 28 5.23 4.26 -25.00
C ILE A 28 6.48 5.13 -25.20
N LYS A 29 6.41 5.99 -26.21
CA LYS A 29 7.40 7.02 -26.49
C LYS A 29 6.78 8.39 -26.26
N PHE A 30 7.40 9.19 -25.40
CA PHE A 30 7.11 10.60 -25.26
C PHE A 30 7.95 11.41 -26.25
N LEU A 31 7.30 12.35 -26.92
CA LEU A 31 7.92 13.21 -27.93
C LEU A 31 7.53 14.66 -27.70
N ILE A 32 8.42 15.60 -28.02
CA ILE A 32 8.10 17.03 -28.00
C ILE A 32 7.58 17.40 -29.40
N PRO A 33 6.37 17.95 -29.54
CA PRO A 33 5.84 18.33 -30.85
C PRO A 33 6.57 19.56 -31.40
N LYS A 34 6.94 19.53 -32.69
CA LYS A 34 7.68 20.62 -33.36
C LYS A 34 6.79 21.77 -33.85
N GLU A 35 5.53 21.51 -34.18
CA GLU A 35 4.68 22.49 -34.90
C GLU A 35 3.51 23.03 -34.06
N LYS A 36 2.93 22.23 -33.17
CA LYS A 36 1.74 22.61 -32.38
C LYS A 36 1.92 22.19 -30.93
N ILE A 37 2.22 23.16 -30.08
CA ILE A 37 2.35 22.95 -28.63
C ILE A 37 1.31 23.80 -27.91
N SER A 38 0.44 23.17 -27.11
CA SER A 38 -0.48 23.93 -26.27
C SER A 38 0.32 24.59 -25.15
N SER A 39 0.23 25.91 -25.01
CA SER A 39 0.89 26.64 -23.92
C SER A 39 0.36 26.28 -22.54
N TYR A 40 -0.75 25.56 -22.45
CA TYR A 40 -1.49 25.32 -21.21
C TYR A 40 -1.63 23.83 -20.83
N MET A 41 -1.20 22.91 -21.69
CA MET A 41 -1.35 21.47 -21.45
C MET A 41 0.00 20.76 -21.53
N GLU A 42 0.28 19.89 -20.55
CA GLU A 42 1.49 19.07 -20.55
C GLU A 42 1.39 17.95 -21.59
N LEU A 43 0.19 17.42 -21.87
CA LEU A 43 -0.04 16.46 -22.95
C LEU A 43 -0.75 17.14 -24.13
N ASN A 44 -0.21 16.94 -25.33
CA ASN A 44 -0.69 17.54 -26.58
C ASN A 44 -1.23 16.46 -27.51
N ASP A 45 -2.23 15.69 -27.10
CA ASP A 45 -2.96 14.91 -28.08
C ASP A 45 -4.10 15.79 -28.62
N GLY A 46 -4.17 16.00 -29.94
CA GLY A 46 -5.09 16.94 -30.61
C GLY A 46 -6.61 16.68 -30.38
N LYS A 47 -6.97 15.83 -29.42
CA LYS A 47 -8.31 15.59 -28.90
C LYS A 47 -8.32 15.89 -27.39
N LEU A 48 -8.97 16.99 -27.01
CA LEU A 48 -9.23 17.39 -25.60
C LEU A 48 -9.89 16.28 -24.74
N ASN A 49 -10.43 15.21 -25.35
CA ASN A 49 -11.35 14.27 -24.70
C ASN A 49 -11.04 12.78 -24.87
N ALA A 50 -9.96 12.38 -25.56
CA ALA A 50 -9.57 10.97 -25.67
C ALA A 50 -8.15 10.84 -26.21
N ILE A 51 -7.22 10.41 -25.35
CA ILE A 51 -5.98 9.78 -25.84
C ILE A 51 -6.36 8.34 -26.17
N GLU A 52 -6.45 8.03 -27.46
CA GLU A 52 -6.45 6.64 -27.90
C GLU A 52 -5.05 6.10 -27.66
N ILE A 53 -4.89 5.26 -26.61
CA ILE A 53 -3.62 4.57 -26.28
C ILE A 53 -3.13 3.68 -27.44
N ASP A 54 -3.92 3.53 -28.52
CA ASP A 54 -3.50 2.91 -29.77
C ASP A 54 -2.30 3.61 -30.44
N LYS A 55 -1.99 4.86 -30.06
CA LYS A 55 -0.73 5.49 -30.43
C LYS A 55 0.32 5.24 -29.34
N ASN A 56 1.33 4.44 -29.68
CA ASN A 56 2.56 4.25 -28.88
C ASN A 56 3.41 5.53 -28.75
N GLU A 57 2.96 6.66 -29.30
CA GLU A 57 3.65 7.94 -29.28
C GLU A 57 2.72 9.00 -28.67
N ILE A 58 3.22 9.69 -27.64
CA ILE A 58 2.46 10.69 -26.88
C ILE A 58 3.24 12.01 -26.93
N GLU A 59 2.57 13.05 -27.40
CA GLU A 59 3.14 14.38 -27.49
C GLU A 59 3.08 15.10 -26.13
N VAL A 60 4.21 15.65 -25.69
CA VAL A 60 4.37 16.27 -24.37
C VAL A 60 4.94 17.67 -24.51
N ASN A 61 4.37 18.63 -23.79
CA ASN A 61 4.93 19.95 -23.60
C ASN A 61 5.81 20.00 -22.34
N PRO A 62 7.15 20.04 -22.46
CA PRO A 62 8.03 20.14 -21.30
C PRO A 62 7.93 21.50 -20.60
N TYR A 63 7.52 22.55 -21.31
CA TYR A 63 7.61 23.93 -20.82
C TYR A 63 6.52 24.31 -19.81
N VAL A 64 5.53 23.44 -19.58
CA VAL A 64 4.50 23.67 -18.55
C VAL A 64 5.05 23.45 -17.14
N ARG A 65 5.74 22.32 -16.91
CA ARG A 65 6.24 21.91 -15.58
C ARG A 65 7.75 21.72 -15.51
N PHE A 66 8.37 21.37 -16.63
CA PHE A 66 9.77 20.95 -16.70
C PHE A 66 10.64 21.97 -17.46
N ASN A 67 10.17 23.21 -17.61
CA ASN A 67 10.83 24.28 -18.37
C ASN A 67 12.30 24.47 -17.97
N SER A 68 12.59 24.55 -16.67
CA SER A 68 13.95 24.72 -16.16
C SER A 68 14.88 23.55 -16.53
N ILE A 69 14.35 22.33 -16.58
CA ILE A 69 15.10 21.10 -16.88
C ILE A 69 15.41 21.05 -18.37
N PHE A 70 14.39 21.21 -19.22
CA PHE A 70 14.54 21.07 -20.67
C PHE A 70 15.24 22.27 -21.31
N ASN A 71 15.10 23.49 -20.79
CA ASN A 71 15.93 24.61 -21.27
C ASN A 71 17.41 24.35 -21.01
N SER A 72 17.74 23.90 -19.79
CA SER A 72 19.14 23.57 -19.46
C SER A 72 19.68 22.43 -20.31
N LEU A 73 18.87 21.40 -20.59
CA LEU A 73 19.29 20.28 -21.44
C LEU A 73 19.50 20.67 -22.90
N ASN A 74 18.59 21.49 -23.45
CA ASN A 74 18.70 21.97 -24.84
C ASN A 74 19.96 22.82 -25.07
N ASP A 75 20.42 23.56 -24.05
CA ASP A 75 21.67 24.31 -24.13
C ASP A 75 22.91 23.40 -24.34
N TYR A 76 22.84 22.12 -23.94
CA TYR A 76 23.93 21.14 -24.09
C TYR A 76 23.75 20.17 -25.27
N LEU A 77 22.52 20.01 -25.76
CA LEU A 77 22.19 19.18 -26.91
C LEU A 77 22.53 19.95 -28.19
N ILE A 78 23.82 20.03 -28.51
CA ILE A 78 24.34 20.64 -29.74
C ILE A 78 23.71 19.91 -30.94
N GLU A 79 23.23 20.68 -31.91
CA GLU A 79 22.20 20.44 -32.95
C GLU A 79 22.34 19.22 -33.89
N GLU A 80 23.23 18.25 -33.66
CA GLU A 80 23.66 17.34 -34.74
C GLU A 80 22.99 15.96 -34.80
N GLU A 81 22.24 15.50 -33.79
CA GLU A 81 21.48 14.24 -33.87
C GLU A 81 20.04 14.34 -33.30
N GLU A 82 19.07 14.61 -34.17
CA GLU A 82 17.63 14.60 -33.84
C GLU A 82 17.17 13.28 -33.20
N ILE A 83 17.81 12.16 -33.56
CA ILE A 83 17.50 10.84 -33.01
C ILE A 83 17.93 10.76 -31.54
N LEU A 84 19.12 11.27 -31.22
CA LEU A 84 19.66 11.27 -29.86
C LEU A 84 18.84 12.18 -28.95
N GLU A 85 18.49 13.38 -29.44
CA GLU A 85 17.64 14.33 -28.73
C GLU A 85 16.28 13.72 -28.36
N LYS A 86 15.60 13.08 -29.33
CA LYS A 86 14.32 12.38 -29.08
C LYS A 86 14.46 11.24 -28.07
N ALA A 87 15.55 10.47 -28.13
CA ALA A 87 15.79 9.39 -27.20
C ALA A 87 16.00 9.90 -25.77
N ILE A 88 16.81 10.94 -25.60
CA ILE A 88 17.07 11.57 -24.29
C ILE A 88 15.78 12.17 -23.73
N ASN A 89 15.05 12.93 -24.53
CA ASN A 89 13.77 13.54 -24.13
C ASN A 89 12.76 12.48 -23.68
N ASN A 90 12.63 11.38 -24.43
CA ASN A 90 11.77 10.27 -24.05
C ASN A 90 12.17 9.66 -22.70
N ILE A 91 13.47 9.36 -22.50
CA ILE A 91 13.97 8.80 -21.23
C ILE A 91 13.71 9.79 -20.08
N MET A 92 13.93 11.08 -20.30
CA MET A 92 13.69 12.12 -19.31
C MET A 92 12.22 12.18 -18.90
N PHE A 93 11.28 12.14 -19.85
CA PHE A 93 9.85 12.12 -19.53
C PHE A 93 9.44 10.86 -18.76
N HIS A 94 9.95 9.68 -19.13
CA HIS A 94 9.72 8.46 -18.35
C HIS A 94 10.24 8.59 -16.92
N LEU A 95 11.46 9.13 -16.75
CA LEU A 95 12.04 9.36 -15.44
C LEU A 95 11.20 10.34 -14.60
N LEU A 96 10.83 11.49 -15.17
CA LEU A 96 10.05 12.52 -14.49
C LEU A 96 8.66 12.01 -14.11
N ALA A 97 8.01 11.24 -15.00
CA ALA A 97 6.74 10.59 -14.70
C ALA A 97 6.86 9.58 -13.53
N GLU A 98 7.96 8.83 -13.46
CA GLU A 98 8.22 7.91 -12.34
C GLU A 98 8.49 8.65 -11.03
N VAL A 99 9.22 9.76 -11.08
CA VAL A 99 9.48 10.61 -9.91
C VAL A 99 8.16 11.22 -9.40
N ASP A 100 7.32 11.75 -10.29
CA ASP A 100 5.98 12.24 -9.97
C ASP A 100 5.12 11.17 -9.29
N LEU A 101 5.16 9.92 -9.77
CA LEU A 101 4.43 8.80 -9.15
C LEU A 101 4.95 8.44 -7.75
N GLN A 102 6.17 8.85 -7.42
CA GLN A 102 6.79 8.69 -6.11
C GLN A 102 6.61 9.94 -5.23
N GLU A 103 6.15 11.07 -5.77
CA GLU A 103 5.86 12.25 -4.96
C GLU A 103 4.81 11.93 -3.89
N GLY A 104 5.06 12.39 -2.68
CA GLY A 104 4.29 12.05 -1.49
C GLY A 104 4.73 10.76 -0.77
N ILE A 105 5.71 10.02 -1.30
CA ILE A 105 6.39 8.96 -0.52
C ILE A 105 7.22 9.61 0.60
N ASN A 106 6.87 9.27 1.84
CA ASN A 106 7.63 9.69 3.02
C ASN A 106 8.65 8.61 3.42
N TYR A 107 9.79 9.00 3.99
CA TYR A 107 10.74 8.12 4.67
C TYR A 107 10.06 7.08 5.60
N LYS A 108 9.02 7.47 6.35
CA LYS A 108 8.21 6.56 7.18
C LYS A 108 7.61 5.42 6.35
N TYR A 109 7.07 5.71 5.16
CA TYR A 109 6.49 4.71 4.27
C TYR A 109 7.55 3.72 3.76
N ILE A 110 8.74 4.21 3.43
CA ILE A 110 9.87 3.38 2.99
C ILE A 110 10.27 2.39 4.10
N ILE A 111 10.42 2.85 5.34
CA ILE A 111 10.72 1.97 6.48
C ILE A 111 9.67 0.87 6.63
N LEU A 112 8.38 1.24 6.60
CA LEU A 112 7.30 0.26 6.75
C LEU A 112 7.30 -0.78 5.63
N LYS A 113 7.59 -0.38 4.39
CA LYS A 113 7.79 -1.33 3.29
C LYS A 113 8.94 -2.29 3.57
N LYS A 114 10.05 -1.82 4.15
CA LYS A 114 11.18 -2.70 4.48
C LYS A 114 10.81 -3.75 5.53
N TYR A 115 10.03 -3.41 6.55
CA TYR A 115 9.50 -4.39 7.50
C TYR A 115 8.64 -5.47 6.82
N ILE A 116 7.82 -5.08 5.85
CA ILE A 116 7.01 -6.04 5.07
C ILE A 116 7.91 -6.97 4.26
N GLU A 117 8.90 -6.43 3.57
CA GLU A 117 9.87 -7.22 2.81
C GLU A 117 10.62 -8.21 3.71
N LEU A 118 11.05 -7.79 4.91
CA LEU A 118 11.69 -8.66 5.89
C LEU A 118 10.76 -9.80 6.36
N MET A 119 9.46 -9.52 6.56
CA MET A 119 8.46 -10.56 6.87
C MET A 119 8.28 -11.54 5.70
N GLU A 120 8.26 -11.05 4.47
CA GLU A 120 8.12 -11.87 3.26
C GLU A 120 9.37 -12.70 2.94
N ASN A 121 10.54 -12.22 3.33
CA ASN A 121 11.81 -12.94 3.19
C ASN A 121 12.07 -13.93 4.33
N GLY A 122 11.31 -13.88 5.43
CA GLY A 122 11.38 -14.85 6.53
C GLY A 122 12.28 -14.47 7.70
N TYR A 123 12.69 -13.21 7.79
CA TYR A 123 13.48 -12.72 8.94
C TYR A 123 12.69 -12.74 10.25
N PHE A 124 11.35 -12.80 10.19
CA PHE A 124 10.45 -12.97 11.34
C PHE A 124 9.97 -14.42 11.49
N GLY A 125 10.71 -15.38 10.93
CA GLY A 125 10.41 -16.79 11.00
C GLY A 125 9.57 -17.32 9.83
N GLU A 126 9.74 -18.61 9.58
CA GLU A 126 9.14 -19.30 8.43
C GLU A 126 7.61 -19.35 8.50
N PHE A 127 7.04 -19.37 9.71
CA PHE A 127 5.60 -19.30 9.88
C PHE A 127 5.04 -17.96 9.39
N VAL A 128 5.67 -16.83 9.73
CA VAL A 128 5.23 -15.49 9.30
C VAL A 128 5.31 -15.39 7.79
N LYS A 129 6.46 -15.73 7.19
CA LYS A 129 6.65 -15.75 5.73
C LYS A 129 5.54 -16.47 4.99
N ASN A 130 5.23 -17.69 5.41
CA ASN A 130 4.23 -18.52 4.73
C ASN A 130 2.78 -18.04 4.90
N ASN A 131 2.51 -17.19 5.89
CA ASN A 131 1.15 -16.80 6.26
C ASN A 131 0.89 -15.28 6.14
N ILE A 132 1.92 -14.45 5.90
CA ILE A 132 1.73 -13.00 5.72
C ILE A 132 0.89 -12.68 4.48
N LYS A 133 0.82 -13.59 3.50
CA LYS A 133 -0.04 -13.51 2.31
C LYS A 133 -1.55 -13.46 2.60
N TYR A 134 -1.98 -13.88 3.79
CA TYR A 134 -3.40 -13.76 4.17
C TYR A 134 -3.81 -12.32 4.48
N PHE A 135 -2.86 -11.40 4.66
CA PHE A 135 -3.13 -9.98 4.90
C PHE A 135 -3.10 -9.18 3.61
N SER A 136 -4.05 -8.26 3.48
CA SER A 136 -4.06 -7.23 2.44
C SER A 136 -2.87 -6.27 2.60
N LYS A 137 -2.55 -5.53 1.54
CA LYS A 137 -1.46 -4.52 1.56
C LYS A 137 -1.65 -3.49 2.68
N THR A 138 -2.88 -3.06 2.94
CA THR A 138 -3.20 -2.09 3.99
C THR A 138 -3.04 -2.69 5.39
N GLU A 139 -3.44 -3.96 5.59
CA GLU A 139 -3.22 -4.68 6.84
C GLU A 139 -1.73 -4.91 7.10
N LYS A 140 -0.94 -5.30 6.08
CA LYS A 140 0.52 -5.45 6.20
C LYS A 140 1.19 -4.14 6.63
N MET A 141 0.79 -3.01 6.07
CA MET A 141 1.29 -1.68 6.48
C MET A 141 0.95 -1.35 7.94
N LYS A 142 -0.26 -1.70 8.40
CA LYS A 142 -0.64 -1.55 9.81
C LYS A 142 0.22 -2.44 10.72
N ILE A 143 0.43 -3.70 10.35
CA ILE A 143 1.29 -4.63 11.09
C ILE A 143 2.72 -4.09 11.19
N ALA A 144 3.34 -3.70 10.07
CA ALA A 144 4.67 -3.13 10.06
C ALA A 144 4.78 -1.89 10.97
N ARG A 145 3.76 -1.03 10.97
CA ARG A 145 3.71 0.16 11.82
C ARG A 145 3.71 -0.20 13.29
N TYR A 146 2.84 -1.14 13.70
CA TYR A 146 2.78 -1.56 15.10
C TYR A 146 4.00 -2.37 15.52
N LEU A 147 4.63 -3.10 14.60
CA LEU A 147 5.85 -3.84 14.85
C LEU A 147 7.02 -2.89 15.14
N LYS A 148 7.11 -1.77 14.42
CA LYS A 148 8.05 -0.70 14.77
C LYS A 148 7.79 -0.16 16.18
N VAL A 149 6.52 0.12 16.50
CA VAL A 149 6.12 0.61 17.84
C VAL A 149 6.49 -0.40 18.93
N SER A 150 6.30 -1.70 18.73
CA SER A 150 6.66 -2.72 19.73
C SER A 150 8.16 -2.79 20.02
N TYR A 151 9.03 -2.38 19.09
CA TYR A 151 10.47 -2.26 19.38
C TYR A 151 10.82 -1.00 20.17
N GLU A 152 9.95 0.01 20.16
CA GLU A 152 10.13 1.28 20.86
C GLU A 152 9.43 1.29 22.23
N THR A 153 8.58 0.30 22.52
CA THR A 153 7.78 0.22 23.76
C THR A 153 7.91 -1.13 24.44
N ASP A 154 8.04 -1.15 25.77
CA ASP A 154 8.19 -2.38 26.55
C ASP A 154 6.85 -3.15 26.77
N ASP A 155 5.72 -2.64 26.26
CA ASP A 155 4.38 -3.23 26.42
C ASP A 155 3.90 -3.96 25.15
N SER A 156 4.59 -5.06 24.85
CA SER A 156 4.30 -5.96 23.72
C SER A 156 2.86 -6.52 23.74
N LEU A 157 2.32 -6.81 24.93
CA LEU A 157 0.95 -7.33 25.08
C LEU A 157 -0.10 -6.27 24.70
N TYR A 158 0.09 -5.03 25.13
CA TYR A 158 -0.78 -3.92 24.73
C TYR A 158 -0.74 -3.69 23.21
N VAL A 159 0.45 -3.75 22.62
CA VAL A 159 0.62 -3.64 21.17
C VAL A 159 -0.11 -4.77 20.44
N PHE A 160 0.03 -6.02 20.92
CA PHE A 160 -0.71 -7.17 20.39
C PHE A 160 -2.22 -6.95 20.45
N CYS A 161 -2.75 -6.50 21.59
CA CYS A 161 -4.18 -6.23 21.75
C CYS A 161 -4.66 -5.13 20.79
N LYS A 162 -3.87 -4.06 20.62
CA LYS A 162 -4.20 -2.98 19.67
C LYS A 162 -4.25 -3.48 18.23
N ILE A 163 -3.20 -4.15 17.77
CA ILE A 163 -3.16 -4.60 16.36
C ILE A 163 -4.24 -5.64 16.08
N LEU A 164 -4.54 -6.52 17.04
CA LEU A 164 -5.60 -7.51 16.89
C LEU A 164 -6.97 -6.85 16.72
N LYS A 165 -7.31 -5.82 17.51
CA LYS A 165 -8.54 -5.02 17.32
C LYS A 165 -8.60 -4.26 15.98
N ILE A 166 -7.45 -3.83 15.47
CA ILE A 166 -7.36 -3.11 14.19
C ILE A 166 -7.62 -4.04 13.00
N ILE A 167 -7.14 -5.29 13.08
CA ILE A 167 -7.34 -6.32 12.06
C ILE A 167 -8.73 -6.94 12.19
N PHE A 168 -9.16 -7.24 13.42
CA PHE A 168 -10.45 -7.83 13.76
C PHE A 168 -11.26 -6.84 14.61
N LYS A 169 -12.08 -6.04 13.94
CA LYS A 169 -12.97 -5.07 14.61
C LYS A 169 -13.84 -5.77 15.66
N ASP A 170 -14.14 -5.06 16.74
CA ASP A 170 -15.00 -5.53 17.84
C ASP A 170 -14.52 -6.80 18.57
N SER A 171 -13.21 -7.10 18.51
CA SER A 171 -12.59 -8.14 19.32
C SER A 171 -12.45 -7.70 20.79
N ILE A 172 -12.68 -8.63 21.73
CA ILE A 172 -12.67 -8.37 23.19
C ILE A 172 -11.54 -9.15 23.86
N PHE A 173 -10.89 -8.53 24.85
CA PHE A 173 -9.79 -9.10 25.61
C PHE A 173 -10.21 -9.33 27.05
N TYR A 174 -10.20 -10.58 27.50
CA TYR A 174 -10.46 -10.94 28.88
C TYR A 174 -9.16 -11.37 29.55
N ARG A 175 -8.89 -10.81 30.73
CA ARG A 175 -7.77 -11.20 31.59
C ARG A 175 -8.31 -11.99 32.77
N TYR A 176 -7.76 -13.19 33.01
CA TYR A 176 -8.16 -13.97 34.18
C TYR A 176 -7.69 -13.28 35.46
N ARG A 177 -8.61 -13.14 36.44
CA ARG A 177 -8.33 -12.44 37.71
C ARG A 177 -7.25 -13.14 38.55
N TYR A 178 -7.22 -14.47 38.52
CA TYR A 178 -6.35 -15.29 39.37
C TYR A 178 -5.17 -15.92 38.62
N GLU A 179 -5.11 -15.78 37.28
CA GLU A 179 -4.05 -16.36 36.44
C GLU A 179 -3.45 -15.29 35.51
N LYS A 180 -2.44 -14.57 36.00
CA LYS A 180 -1.87 -13.36 35.35
C LYS A 180 -1.34 -13.56 33.92
N LYS A 181 -1.05 -14.79 33.49
CA LYS A 181 -0.50 -15.11 32.16
C LYS A 181 -1.51 -15.76 31.20
N LYS A 182 -2.75 -16.00 31.63
CA LYS A 182 -3.81 -16.49 30.75
C LYS A 182 -4.66 -15.34 30.25
N TYR A 183 -4.81 -15.25 28.94
CA TYR A 183 -5.66 -14.29 28.26
C TYR A 183 -6.62 -15.02 27.35
N LEU A 184 -7.86 -14.55 27.33
CA LEU A 184 -8.88 -15.03 26.42
C LEU A 184 -9.23 -13.92 25.44
N PHE A 185 -9.10 -14.26 24.16
CA PHE A 185 -9.26 -13.39 23.02
C PHE A 185 -10.56 -13.75 22.31
N TYR A 186 -11.58 -12.92 22.42
CA TYR A 186 -12.77 -13.04 21.57
C TYR A 186 -12.49 -12.32 20.26
N ILE A 187 -12.71 -13.02 19.14
CA ILE A 187 -12.53 -12.48 17.80
C ILE A 187 -13.88 -12.47 17.08
N ASN A 188 -14.35 -11.28 16.76
CA ASN A 188 -15.57 -11.07 15.98
C ASN A 188 -15.31 -11.32 14.48
N ALA A 189 -15.01 -12.57 14.15
CA ALA A 189 -14.85 -13.03 12.78
C ALA A 189 -15.17 -14.53 12.69
N LYS A 190 -15.53 -15.00 11.48
CA LYS A 190 -15.76 -16.42 11.24
C LYS A 190 -14.50 -17.25 11.49
N LYS A 191 -14.66 -18.43 12.09
CA LYS A 191 -13.58 -19.36 12.35
C LYS A 191 -13.15 -20.11 11.08
N ASN A 192 -12.40 -19.44 10.21
CA ASN A 192 -11.86 -20.03 8.98
C ASN A 192 -10.33 -20.16 9.01
N LYS A 193 -9.75 -20.85 8.03
CA LYS A 193 -8.30 -21.08 7.92
C LYS A 193 -7.54 -19.75 7.85
N ALA A 194 -7.98 -18.80 7.03
CA ALA A 194 -7.30 -17.52 6.85
C ALA A 194 -7.23 -16.72 8.16
N ASN A 195 -8.35 -16.58 8.87
CA ASN A 195 -8.42 -15.84 10.13
C ASN A 195 -7.59 -16.49 11.23
N LYS A 196 -7.62 -17.83 11.36
CA LYS A 196 -6.74 -18.54 12.29
C LYS A 196 -5.26 -18.27 12.00
N ARG A 197 -4.87 -18.24 10.71
CA ARG A 197 -3.49 -17.92 10.32
C ARG A 197 -3.15 -16.47 10.62
N LYS A 198 -4.04 -15.51 10.36
CA LYS A 198 -3.85 -14.11 10.72
C LYS A 198 -3.60 -13.94 12.22
N VAL A 199 -4.43 -14.52 13.07
CA VAL A 199 -4.26 -14.43 14.54
C VAL A 199 -2.94 -15.03 14.98
N LYS A 200 -2.58 -16.21 14.44
CA LYS A 200 -1.30 -16.83 14.78
C LYS A 200 -0.11 -15.98 14.32
N VAL A 201 -0.14 -15.38 13.12
CA VAL A 201 0.91 -14.45 12.68
C VAL A 201 1.04 -13.26 13.63
N LEU A 202 -0.07 -12.66 14.06
CA LEU A 202 -0.03 -11.57 15.04
C LEU A 202 0.54 -12.04 16.39
N ALA A 203 0.23 -13.26 16.83
CA ALA A 203 0.81 -13.79 18.06
C ALA A 203 2.33 -13.99 17.93
N GLU A 204 2.80 -14.57 16.83
CA GLU A 204 4.25 -14.78 16.58
C GLU A 204 5.03 -13.46 16.51
N LEU A 205 4.41 -12.39 15.99
CA LEU A 205 5.07 -11.09 15.83
C LEU A 205 5.09 -10.24 17.11
N PHE A 206 4.06 -10.35 17.95
CA PHE A 206 3.83 -9.37 19.01
C PHE A 206 3.69 -9.97 20.41
N LEU A 207 3.30 -11.24 20.52
CA LEU A 207 3.00 -11.83 21.81
C LEU A 207 4.29 -12.46 22.39
N PRO A 208 4.72 -12.09 23.60
CA PRO A 208 5.87 -12.72 24.23
C PRO A 208 5.66 -14.22 24.42
N MET A 209 6.74 -14.99 24.36
CA MET A 209 6.71 -16.47 24.44
C MET A 209 6.05 -17.02 25.72
N GLU A 210 5.97 -16.21 26.78
CA GLU A 210 5.36 -16.58 28.05
C GLU A 210 3.82 -16.59 28.05
N TYR A 211 3.19 -16.09 26.99
CA TYR A 211 1.73 -16.00 26.88
C TYR A 211 1.16 -17.02 25.90
N PHE A 212 0.05 -17.64 26.30
CA PHE A 212 -0.68 -18.60 25.47
C PHE A 212 -2.05 -18.04 25.12
N PRO A 213 -2.28 -17.59 23.87
CA PRO A 213 -3.54 -16.97 23.52
C PRO A 213 -4.63 -18.03 23.37
N LYS A 214 -5.62 -18.03 24.26
CA LYS A 214 -6.88 -18.78 24.04
C LYS A 214 -7.79 -17.92 23.18
N VAL A 215 -8.28 -18.47 22.07
CA VAL A 215 -9.07 -17.71 21.08
C VAL A 215 -10.47 -18.30 20.95
N MET A 216 -11.48 -17.47 21.21
CA MET A 216 -12.88 -17.75 20.93
C MET A 216 -13.32 -17.02 19.67
N TRP A 217 -14.20 -17.67 18.93
CA TRP A 217 -14.70 -17.20 17.64
C TRP A 217 -16.22 -17.17 17.68
N GLU A 218 -16.80 -16.21 16.96
CA GLU A 218 -18.25 -16.11 16.67
C GLU A 218 -19.12 -15.77 17.89
N TYR A 219 -18.96 -16.46 19.02
CA TYR A 219 -19.70 -16.21 20.26
C TYR A 219 -18.78 -15.64 21.35
N HIS A 220 -19.21 -14.57 22.02
CA HIS A 220 -18.47 -14.00 23.16
C HIS A 220 -18.89 -14.67 24.47
N ILE A 221 -18.12 -14.48 25.54
CA ILE A 221 -18.56 -14.90 26.89
C ILE A 221 -19.42 -13.78 27.46
N GLY A 222 -20.61 -14.11 27.96
CA GLY A 222 -21.38 -13.19 28.79
C GLY A 222 -20.79 -13.14 30.19
N VAL A 223 -20.33 -11.97 30.64
CA VAL A 223 -19.84 -11.78 32.01
C VAL A 223 -21.03 -11.41 32.89
N ILE A 224 -21.37 -12.27 33.85
CA ILE A 224 -22.44 -12.01 34.81
C ILE A 224 -22.12 -10.69 35.55
N GLY A 225 -23.02 -9.70 35.43
CA GLY A 225 -22.87 -8.37 36.03
C GLY A 225 -22.31 -7.26 35.12
N VAL A 226 -22.06 -7.53 33.82
CA VAL A 226 -21.70 -6.50 32.83
C VAL A 226 -22.73 -6.54 31.68
N GLU A 227 -23.72 -5.65 31.73
CA GLU A 227 -24.89 -5.64 30.83
C GLU A 227 -24.51 -5.61 29.35
N GLU A 228 -23.43 -4.92 28.99
CA GLU A 228 -22.97 -4.78 27.61
C GLU A 228 -22.49 -6.11 27.00
N THR A 229 -22.18 -7.10 27.85
CA THR A 229 -21.78 -8.45 27.43
C THR A 229 -22.90 -9.47 27.53
N LEU A 230 -24.13 -9.09 27.91
CA LEU A 230 -25.25 -9.99 28.20
C LEU A 230 -26.33 -9.98 27.10
N LYS A 231 -25.96 -10.13 25.83
CA LYS A 231 -26.91 -10.24 24.71
C LYS A 231 -27.32 -11.70 24.44
N ILE A 232 -28.55 -12.04 24.79
CA ILE A 232 -29.15 -13.38 24.59
C ILE A 232 -29.05 -13.77 23.10
N GLY A 233 -28.37 -14.88 22.80
CA GLY A 233 -28.19 -15.43 21.43
C GLY A 233 -26.79 -15.26 20.84
N GLU A 234 -25.92 -14.42 21.42
CA GLU A 234 -24.55 -14.16 20.92
C GLU A 234 -23.45 -14.72 21.85
N MET A 235 -23.83 -15.53 22.84
CA MET A 235 -22.98 -15.89 23.97
C MET A 235 -22.86 -17.39 24.24
N LEU A 236 -21.69 -17.82 24.70
CA LEU A 236 -21.50 -19.08 25.40
C LEU A 236 -21.54 -18.84 26.91
N ILE A 237 -22.44 -19.53 27.62
CA ILE A 237 -22.50 -19.54 29.08
C ILE A 237 -21.44 -20.54 29.57
N MET A 238 -20.55 -20.11 30.47
CA MET A 238 -19.53 -20.97 31.08
C MET A 238 -19.46 -20.68 32.58
#